data_AF-X1EY12-F1
#
_entry.id   AF-X1EY12-F1
#
_cell.length_a   1.000
_cell.length_b   1.000
_cell.length_c   1.000
_cell.angle_alpha   90.00
_cell.angle_beta   90.00
_cell.angle_gamma   90.00
#
_symmetry.space_group_name_H-M   'P 1'
#
loop_
_entity.id
_entity.type
_entity.pdbx_description
1 polymer ?
#
loop_
_entity_poly.entity_id
_entity_poly.type
_entity_poly.pdbx_seq_one_letter_code
_entity_poly.pdbx_strand_id
1 'polypeptide(L)'
;LPFYATGGMTDSKVLDSQSGYESALTSLLCALAGANFIHDAAGLMEFALTACYEKFVIDNDILGMVMRAVEGIRVDDDSLAFDLIKQVGPGGNFVTTKHTRYFMRSEHYQPSVSDRNSREEWEAKGGKTTWERAAERVKEIIANHNYSLPTAIRHQVLSEITGIVN
;
A
#
# COMPACT_ATOMS: atom_id res chain seq x y z
N LEU A 1 11.85 -21.23 -13.22
CA LEU A 1 12.35 -19.92 -13.71
C LEU A 1 11.52 -18.85 -13.03
N PRO A 2 12.04 -17.62 -12.83
CA PRO A 2 11.23 -16.53 -12.28
C PRO A 2 9.94 -16.32 -13.08
N PHE A 3 8.83 -16.14 -12.39
CA PHE A 3 7.52 -15.87 -12.98
C PHE A 3 7.30 -14.35 -13.09
N TYR A 4 7.16 -13.88 -14.32
CA TYR A 4 6.75 -12.52 -14.65
C TYR A 4 5.22 -12.47 -14.77
N ALA A 5 4.59 -11.57 -14.03
CA ALA A 5 3.15 -11.36 -14.04
C ALA A 5 2.81 -9.88 -14.25
N THR A 6 1.55 -9.61 -14.55
CA THR A 6 0.99 -8.26 -14.60
C THR A 6 -0.15 -8.19 -13.59
N GLY A 7 -0.17 -7.15 -12.76
CA GLY A 7 -1.20 -6.90 -11.75
C GLY A 7 -1.36 -5.41 -11.49
N GLY A 8 -2.38 -5.01 -10.72
CA GLY A 8 -2.60 -3.59 -10.40
C GLY A 8 -3.25 -2.77 -11.53
N MET A 9 -3.61 -3.44 -12.63
CA MET A 9 -4.28 -2.82 -13.78
C MET A 9 -5.78 -2.64 -13.55
N THR A 10 -6.34 -1.62 -14.17
CA THR A 10 -7.78 -1.44 -14.30
C THR A 10 -8.17 -0.93 -15.69
N ASP A 11 -9.36 -1.31 -16.15
CA ASP A 11 -9.98 -0.77 -17.36
C ASP A 11 -10.87 0.45 -17.07
N SER A 12 -11.00 0.85 -15.80
CA SER A 12 -11.74 2.04 -15.41
C SER A 12 -11.10 3.32 -15.95
N LYS A 13 -11.95 4.30 -16.25
CA LYS A 13 -11.58 5.64 -16.78
C LYS A 13 -11.44 6.66 -15.66
N VAL A 14 -11.85 6.27 -14.44
CA VAL A 14 -11.93 7.14 -13.26
C VAL A 14 -11.52 6.37 -12.01
N LEU A 15 -11.22 7.09 -10.93
CA LEU A 15 -10.86 6.50 -9.64
C LEU A 15 -12.11 6.16 -8.83
N ASP A 16 -12.80 5.14 -9.30
CA ASP A 16 -14.03 4.63 -8.71
C ASP A 16 -13.84 3.25 -8.08
N SER A 17 -14.95 2.60 -7.72
CA SER A 17 -14.95 1.25 -7.18
C SER A 17 -14.31 0.24 -8.14
N GLN A 18 -14.53 0.37 -9.45
CA GLN A 18 -13.93 -0.50 -10.47
C GLN A 18 -12.41 -0.45 -10.41
N SER A 19 -11.86 0.77 -10.43
CA SER A 19 -10.43 1.01 -10.31
C SER A 19 -9.83 0.32 -9.08
N GLY A 20 -10.53 0.37 -7.94
CA GLY A 20 -10.11 -0.28 -6.71
C GLY A 20 -10.13 -1.81 -6.76
N TYR A 21 -11.27 -2.42 -7.09
CA TYR A 21 -11.40 -3.88 -6.98
C TYR A 21 -10.61 -4.65 -8.05
N GLU A 22 -10.46 -4.13 -9.27
CA GLU A 22 -9.68 -4.78 -10.33
C GLU A 22 -8.19 -4.83 -9.94
N SER A 23 -7.67 -3.69 -9.47
CA SER A 23 -6.29 -3.56 -9.03
C SER A 23 -6.01 -4.46 -7.82
N ALA A 24 -6.93 -4.51 -6.86
CA ALA A 24 -6.80 -5.34 -5.66
C ALA A 24 -6.81 -6.84 -5.97
N LEU A 25 -7.79 -7.31 -6.76
CA LEU A 25 -7.92 -8.73 -7.08
C LEU A 25 -6.75 -9.23 -7.92
N THR A 26 -6.36 -8.50 -8.96
CA THR A 26 -5.23 -8.89 -9.83
C THR A 26 -3.91 -8.92 -9.07
N SER A 27 -3.65 -7.92 -8.22
CA SER A 27 -2.44 -7.87 -7.39
C SER A 27 -2.40 -9.01 -6.38
N LEU A 28 -3.50 -9.27 -5.68
CA LEU A 28 -3.58 -10.35 -4.70
C LEU A 28 -3.38 -11.72 -5.34
N LEU A 29 -4.00 -11.98 -6.49
CA LEU A 29 -3.84 -13.25 -7.20
C LEU A 29 -2.41 -13.45 -7.69
N CYS A 30 -1.75 -12.41 -8.22
CA CYS A 30 -0.34 -12.48 -8.60
C CYS A 30 0.56 -12.81 -7.41
N ALA A 31 0.32 -12.16 -6.27
CA ALA A 31 1.09 -12.39 -5.05
C ALA A 31 0.88 -13.81 -4.50
N LEU A 32 -0.37 -14.30 -4.44
CA LEU A 32 -0.70 -15.66 -4.01
C LEU A 32 -0.16 -16.74 -4.96
N ALA A 33 -0.05 -16.44 -6.25
CA ALA A 33 0.57 -17.32 -7.24
C ALA A 33 2.11 -17.39 -7.13
N GLY A 34 2.73 -16.57 -6.26
CA GLY A 34 4.17 -16.53 -6.09
C GLY A 34 4.91 -15.84 -7.24
N ALA A 35 4.29 -14.85 -7.87
CA ALA A 35 4.93 -14.03 -8.91
C ALA A 35 6.22 -13.38 -8.37
N ASN A 36 7.31 -13.49 -9.14
CA ASN A 36 8.62 -12.97 -8.75
C ASN A 36 8.80 -11.51 -9.20
N PHE A 37 8.17 -11.14 -10.32
CA PHE A 37 8.18 -9.79 -10.85
C PHE A 37 6.78 -9.44 -11.33
N ILE A 38 6.18 -8.41 -10.72
CA ILE A 38 4.84 -7.93 -11.10
C ILE A 38 5.02 -6.59 -11.82
N HIS A 39 4.84 -6.62 -13.13
CA HIS A 39 4.81 -5.43 -13.97
C HIS A 39 3.50 -4.67 -13.79
N ASP A 40 3.53 -3.36 -14.05
CA ASP A 40 2.37 -2.46 -13.97
C ASP A 40 1.66 -2.40 -12.61
N ALA A 41 2.34 -2.82 -11.54
CA ALA A 41 1.73 -3.03 -10.23
C ALA A 41 0.99 -1.82 -9.64
N ALA A 42 1.24 -0.61 -10.14
CA ALA A 42 0.59 0.62 -9.69
C ALA A 42 0.46 1.65 -10.81
N GLY A 43 -0.57 2.50 -10.70
CA GLY A 43 -0.71 3.77 -11.41
C GLY A 43 -1.36 3.73 -12.78
N LEU A 44 -1.48 2.55 -13.40
CA LEU A 44 -2.03 2.41 -14.75
C LEU A 44 -3.54 2.19 -14.76
N MET A 45 -4.19 2.80 -15.74
CA MET A 45 -5.63 2.81 -15.97
C MET A 45 -5.94 2.70 -17.46
N GLU A 46 -7.21 2.45 -17.80
CA GLU A 46 -7.70 2.36 -19.18
C GLU A 46 -6.89 1.38 -20.04
N PHE A 47 -6.65 0.17 -19.52
CA PHE A 47 -5.82 -0.83 -20.21
C PHE A 47 -4.42 -0.29 -20.56
N ALA A 48 -3.75 0.30 -19.58
CA ALA A 48 -2.42 0.91 -19.69
C ALA A 48 -2.33 2.12 -20.65
N LEU A 49 -3.45 2.71 -21.07
CA LEU A 49 -3.45 3.93 -21.89
C LEU A 49 -3.23 5.20 -21.04
N THR A 50 -3.47 5.12 -19.72
CA THR A 50 -3.40 6.27 -18.82
C THR A 50 -2.52 5.95 -17.60
N ALA A 51 -1.58 6.85 -17.29
CA ALA A 51 -0.86 6.86 -16.02
C ALA A 51 -1.44 7.96 -15.12
N CYS A 52 -1.89 7.58 -13.91
CA CYS A 52 -2.55 8.48 -12.96
C CYS A 52 -1.79 8.50 -11.64
N TYR A 53 -1.40 9.70 -11.18
CA TYR A 53 -0.64 9.88 -9.94
C TYR A 53 -1.43 9.47 -8.69
N GLU A 54 -2.71 9.82 -8.65
CA GLU A 54 -3.60 9.44 -7.56
C GLU A 54 -3.81 7.92 -7.52
N LYS A 55 -3.85 7.27 -8.69
CA LYS A 55 -3.89 5.81 -8.80
C LYS A 55 -2.62 5.18 -8.22
N PHE A 56 -1.44 5.73 -8.46
CA PHE A 56 -0.20 5.24 -7.85
C PHE A 56 -0.27 5.23 -6.32
N VAL A 57 -0.82 6.29 -5.73
CA VAL A 57 -0.97 6.38 -4.26
C VAL A 57 -1.99 5.36 -3.74
N ILE A 58 -3.13 5.22 -4.42
CA ILE A 58 -4.17 4.25 -4.04
C ILE A 58 -3.64 2.81 -4.17
N ASP A 59 -2.96 2.50 -5.27
CA ASP A 59 -2.38 1.19 -5.49
C ASP A 59 -1.27 0.88 -4.48
N ASN A 60 -0.49 1.87 -4.05
CA ASN A 60 0.49 1.66 -2.99
C ASN A 60 -0.15 1.17 -1.69
N ASP A 61 -1.33 1.69 -1.32
CA ASP A 61 -2.10 1.17 -0.18
C ASP A 61 -2.59 -0.26 -0.43
N ILE A 62 -3.10 -0.54 -1.64
CA ILE A 62 -3.55 -1.88 -2.05
C ILE A 62 -2.41 -2.88 -1.96
N LEU A 63 -1.25 -2.54 -2.55
CA LEU A 63 -0.05 -3.37 -2.54
C LEU A 63 0.44 -3.60 -1.12
N GLY A 64 0.43 -2.59 -0.25
CA GLY A 64 0.77 -2.77 1.16
C GLY A 64 -0.16 -3.74 1.89
N MET A 65 -1.47 -3.67 1.62
CA MET A 65 -2.45 -4.64 2.13
C MET A 65 -2.19 -6.05 1.58
N VAL A 66 -1.91 -6.19 0.29
CA VAL A 66 -1.58 -7.48 -0.35
C VAL A 66 -0.30 -8.07 0.24
N MET A 67 0.76 -7.26 0.40
CA MET A 67 2.02 -7.69 1.00
C MET A 67 1.82 -8.17 2.44
N ARG A 68 1.03 -7.45 3.26
CA ARG A 68 0.69 -7.92 4.60
C ARG A 68 -0.11 -9.22 4.55
N ALA A 69 -1.01 -9.41 3.59
CA ALA A 69 -1.79 -10.64 3.46
C ALA A 69 -0.89 -11.85 3.15
N VAL A 70 0.05 -11.71 2.22
CA VAL A 70 0.95 -12.80 1.81
C VAL A 70 2.10 -13.06 2.77
N GLU A 71 2.40 -12.13 3.69
CA GLU A 71 3.28 -12.39 4.85
C GLU A 71 2.73 -13.52 5.74
N GLY A 72 1.41 -13.75 5.70
CA GLY A 72 0.76 -14.85 6.39
C GLY A 72 0.55 -14.61 7.88
N ILE A 73 0.37 -15.70 8.62
CA ILE A 73 0.10 -15.72 10.05
C ILE A 73 1.30 -16.33 10.75
N ARG A 74 1.98 -15.52 11.56
CA ARG A 74 3.04 -16.01 12.46
C ARG A 74 2.39 -16.81 13.58
N VAL A 75 2.88 -18.02 13.84
CA VAL A 75 2.33 -18.92 14.87
C VAL A 75 3.43 -19.23 15.89
N ASP A 76 3.34 -18.61 17.06
CA ASP A 76 4.16 -18.89 18.24
C ASP A 76 3.38 -18.55 19.52
N ASP A 77 3.98 -18.77 20.69
CA ASP A 77 3.33 -18.57 21.98
C ASP A 77 2.83 -17.13 22.18
N ASP A 78 3.58 -16.14 21.69
CA ASP A 78 3.20 -14.74 21.79
C ASP A 78 2.02 -14.42 20.85
N SER A 79 2.07 -14.87 19.59
CA SER A 79 1.03 -14.57 18.59
C SER A 79 -0.28 -15.32 18.86
N LEU A 80 -0.22 -16.49 19.50
CA LEU A 80 -1.40 -17.23 19.95
C LEU A 80 -2.11 -16.52 21.11
N ALA A 81 -1.38 -15.79 21.95
CA ALA A 81 -1.89 -15.01 23.08
C ALA A 81 -2.80 -15.82 24.04
N PHE A 82 -2.59 -17.14 24.14
CA PHE A 82 -3.51 -18.06 24.81
C PHE A 82 -3.71 -17.73 26.30
N ASP A 83 -2.62 -17.47 27.03
CA ASP A 83 -2.68 -17.12 28.44
C ASP A 83 -3.40 -15.80 28.68
N LEU A 84 -3.20 -14.81 27.80
CA LEU A 84 -3.89 -13.53 27.86
C LEU A 84 -5.40 -13.71 27.63
N ILE A 85 -5.80 -14.52 26.64
CA ILE A 85 -7.22 -14.82 26.37
C ILE A 85 -7.86 -15.46 27.60
N LYS A 86 -7.19 -16.43 28.22
CA LYS A 86 -7.65 -17.07 29.45
C LYS A 86 -7.75 -16.10 30.62
N GLN A 87 -6.78 -15.19 30.75
CA GLN A 87 -6.75 -14.18 31.81
C GLN A 87 -7.88 -13.16 31.67
N VAL A 88 -8.14 -12.66 30.46
CA VAL A 88 -9.18 -11.66 30.20
C VAL A 88 -10.57 -12.27 30.38
N GLY A 89 -10.76 -13.50 29.90
CA GLY A 89 -11.99 -14.27 30.10
C GLY A 89 -13.22 -13.72 29.35
N PRO A 90 -14.37 -14.41 29.49
CA PRO A 90 -15.62 -14.01 28.82
C PRO A 90 -16.11 -12.63 29.24
N GLY A 91 -16.51 -11.80 28.27
CA GLY A 91 -17.01 -10.44 28.52
C GLY A 91 -15.92 -9.39 28.75
N GLY A 92 -14.64 -9.78 28.79
CA GLY A 92 -13.52 -8.85 28.84
C GLY A 92 -13.17 -8.23 27.48
N ASN A 93 -12.19 -7.31 27.49
CA ASN A 93 -11.63 -6.70 26.28
C ASN A 93 -10.10 -6.60 26.37
N PHE A 94 -9.46 -6.45 25.22
CA PHE A 94 -7.99 -6.47 25.09
C PHE A 94 -7.37 -5.08 24.85
N VAL A 95 -8.19 -4.04 24.70
CA VAL A 95 -7.78 -2.71 24.20
C VAL A 95 -6.66 -2.10 25.04
N THR A 96 -6.69 -2.29 26.35
CA THR A 96 -5.71 -1.72 27.30
C THR A 96 -4.54 -2.65 27.61
N THR A 97 -4.49 -3.84 27.01
CA THR A 97 -3.45 -4.82 27.31
C THR A 97 -2.10 -4.43 26.71
N LYS A 98 -1.02 -4.80 27.40
CA LYS A 98 0.35 -4.58 26.89
C LYS A 98 0.58 -5.32 25.57
N HIS A 99 0.00 -6.51 25.44
CA HIS A 99 0.07 -7.34 24.23
C HIS A 99 -0.52 -6.61 23.02
N THR A 100 -1.75 -6.10 23.12
CA THR A 100 -2.35 -5.29 22.04
C THR A 100 -1.48 -4.08 21.70
N ARG A 101 -0.98 -3.33 22.70
CA ARG A 101 -0.10 -2.18 22.44
C ARG A 101 1.18 -2.55 21.69
N TYR A 102 1.73 -3.73 21.96
CA TYR A 102 2.93 -4.25 21.33
C TYR A 102 2.66 -4.67 19.87
N PHE A 103 1.64 -5.49 19.63
CA PHE A 103 1.37 -6.07 18.32
C PHE A 103 0.56 -5.18 17.36
N MET A 104 -0.28 -4.26 17.87
CA MET A 104 -1.22 -3.52 17.03
C MET A 104 -0.59 -2.71 15.88
N ARG A 105 0.69 -2.33 16.00
CA ARG A 105 1.42 -1.54 15.01
C ARG A 105 2.15 -2.40 13.98
N SER A 106 2.46 -3.65 14.29
CA SER A 106 3.14 -4.57 13.37
C SER A 106 2.15 -5.49 12.66
N GLU A 107 1.09 -5.92 13.34
CA GLU A 107 0.16 -6.90 12.79
C GLU A 107 -0.88 -6.31 11.84
N HIS A 108 -1.14 -5.00 11.92
CA HIS A 108 -2.07 -4.32 11.03
C HIS A 108 -1.34 -3.42 10.04
N TYR A 109 -1.62 -3.59 8.76
CA TYR A 109 -1.25 -2.59 7.77
C TYR A 109 -2.04 -1.28 7.99
N GLN A 110 -1.30 -0.17 7.99
CA GLN A 110 -1.85 1.18 8.12
C GLN A 110 -1.82 1.86 6.75
N PRO A 111 -2.95 1.90 6.03
CA PRO A 111 -3.05 2.58 4.74
C PRO A 111 -2.83 4.09 4.90
N SER A 112 -2.27 4.72 3.88
CA SER A 112 -1.97 6.14 3.84
C SER A 112 -3.16 7.01 3.39
N VAL A 113 -4.09 6.46 2.59
CA VAL A 113 -5.23 7.20 2.03
C VAL A 113 -6.61 6.61 2.35
N SER A 114 -6.68 5.39 2.89
CA SER A 114 -7.98 4.85 3.34
C SER A 114 -8.45 5.55 4.61
N ASP A 115 -9.70 6.03 4.61
CA ASP A 115 -10.31 6.63 5.81
C ASP A 115 -10.98 5.54 6.66
N ARG A 116 -10.65 5.51 7.95
CA ARG A 116 -11.21 4.59 8.96
C ARG A 116 -11.86 5.34 10.13
N ASN A 117 -12.09 6.64 9.98
CA ASN A 117 -12.73 7.48 10.98
C ASN A 117 -14.24 7.20 11.05
N SER A 118 -14.90 7.71 12.08
CA SER A 118 -16.37 7.70 12.10
C SER A 118 -16.94 8.59 11.00
N ARG A 119 -18.24 8.43 10.70
CA ARG A 119 -18.93 9.30 9.74
C ARG A 119 -18.85 10.76 10.15
N GLU A 120 -19.10 11.05 11.42
CA GLU A 120 -19.09 12.42 11.95
C GLU A 120 -17.71 13.06 11.81
N GLU A 121 -16.64 12.32 12.10
CA GLU A 121 -15.27 12.80 11.94
C GLU A 121 -14.89 13.00 10.46
N TRP A 122 -15.30 12.08 9.58
CA TRP A 122 -15.08 12.20 8.15
C TRP A 122 -15.78 13.41 7.55
N GLU A 123 -17.06 13.65 7.92
CA GLU A 123 -17.83 14.83 7.53
C GLU A 123 -17.19 16.12 8.08
N ALA A 124 -16.77 16.13 9.35
CA ALA A 124 -16.08 17.27 9.96
C ALA A 124 -14.73 17.60 9.28
N LYS A 125 -14.04 16.60 8.72
CA LYS A 125 -12.80 16.74 7.93
C LYS A 125 -13.06 17.08 6.45
N GLY A 126 -14.30 17.35 6.07
CA GLY A 126 -14.69 17.81 4.73
C GLY A 126 -15.22 16.72 3.81
N GLY A 127 -15.48 15.51 4.30
CA GLY A 127 -16.18 14.48 3.52
C GLY A 127 -15.44 14.04 2.26
N LYS A 128 -14.11 14.05 2.27
CA LYS A 128 -13.30 13.76 1.08
C LYS A 128 -13.48 12.32 0.64
N THR A 129 -13.50 12.10 -0.65
CA THR A 129 -13.39 10.78 -1.27
C THR A 129 -11.93 10.29 -1.24
N THR A 130 -11.73 9.02 -1.56
CA THR A 130 -10.38 8.42 -1.57
C THR A 130 -9.46 9.08 -2.59
N TRP A 131 -9.96 9.41 -3.78
CA TRP A 131 -9.15 10.05 -4.82
C TRP A 131 -8.74 11.48 -4.45
N GLU A 132 -9.60 12.23 -3.73
CA GLU A 132 -9.24 13.56 -3.23
C GLU A 132 -8.11 13.48 -2.20
N ARG A 133 -8.16 12.52 -1.28
CA ARG A 133 -7.05 12.26 -0.33
C ARG A 133 -5.79 11.82 -1.04
N ALA A 134 -5.91 10.99 -2.09
CA ALA A 134 -4.78 10.59 -2.92
C ALA A 134 -4.15 11.78 -3.64
N ALA A 135 -4.94 12.70 -4.20
CA ALA A 135 -4.45 13.92 -4.84
C ALA A 135 -3.67 14.82 -3.88
N GLU A 136 -4.11 14.92 -2.62
CA GLU A 136 -3.37 15.64 -1.58
C GLU A 136 -2.04 14.97 -1.30
N ARG A 137 -2.06 13.63 -1.15
CA ARG A 137 -0.84 12.85 -0.92
C ARG A 137 0.15 12.94 -2.07
N VAL A 138 -0.31 12.96 -3.32
CA VAL A 138 0.53 13.19 -4.51
C VAL A 138 1.27 14.53 -4.39
N LYS A 139 0.54 15.61 -4.09
CA LYS A 139 1.13 16.95 -3.93
C LYS A 139 2.20 16.97 -2.84
N GLU A 140 1.94 16.32 -1.70
CA GLU A 140 2.91 16.19 -0.62
C GLU A 140 4.17 15.43 -1.04
N ILE A 141 4.02 14.29 -1.72
CA ILE A 141 5.15 13.46 -2.15
C ILE A 141 6.03 14.25 -3.13
N ILE A 142 5.42 14.92 -4.11
CA ILE A 142 6.14 15.72 -5.11
C ILE A 142 6.85 16.90 -4.44
N ALA A 143 6.17 17.63 -3.54
CA ALA A 143 6.74 18.79 -2.87
C ALA A 143 7.91 18.44 -1.93
N ASN A 144 7.89 17.25 -1.32
CA ASN A 144 8.91 16.81 -0.37
C ASN A 144 9.95 15.86 -1.00
N HIS A 145 9.92 15.66 -2.31
CA HIS A 145 10.88 14.80 -2.97
C HIS A 145 12.29 15.42 -2.93
N ASN A 146 13.18 14.82 -2.15
CA ASN A 146 14.55 15.29 -1.94
C ASN A 146 15.61 14.23 -2.30
N TYR A 147 15.19 13.12 -2.91
CA TYR A 147 16.13 12.08 -3.32
C TYR A 147 16.86 12.53 -4.59
N SER A 148 18.18 12.44 -4.55
CA SER A 148 19.02 12.55 -5.73
C SER A 148 20.09 11.47 -5.65
N LEU A 149 20.57 11.01 -6.81
CA LEU A 149 21.71 10.10 -6.84
C LEU A 149 22.89 10.74 -6.10
N PRO A 150 23.60 10.00 -5.23
CA PRO A 150 24.81 10.51 -4.60
C PRO A 150 25.76 11.09 -5.64
N THR A 151 26.35 12.26 -5.39
CA THR A 151 27.12 13.02 -6.38
C THR A 151 28.22 12.19 -7.05
N ALA A 152 28.90 11.34 -6.28
CA ALA A 152 29.94 10.44 -6.80
C ALA A 152 29.38 9.45 -7.85
N ILE A 153 28.21 8.86 -7.58
CA ILE A 153 27.54 7.93 -8.50
C ILE A 153 27.05 8.68 -9.73
N ARG A 154 26.46 9.87 -9.56
CA ARG A 154 26.05 10.71 -10.69
C ARG A 154 27.22 11.03 -11.61
N HIS A 155 28.38 11.42 -11.05
CA HIS A 155 29.58 11.69 -11.83
C HIS A 155 30.09 10.45 -12.57
N GLN A 156 30.12 9.29 -11.90
CA GLN A 156 30.54 8.05 -12.55
C GLN A 156 29.65 7.74 -13.76
N VAL A 157 28.32 7.76 -13.59
CA VAL A 157 27.36 7.48 -14.67
C VAL A 157 27.54 8.44 -15.84
N LEU A 158 27.68 9.74 -15.58
CA LEU A 158 27.89 10.74 -16.63
C LEU A 158 29.24 10.60 -17.34
N SER A 159 30.26 10.03 -16.68
CA SER A 159 31.57 9.78 -17.30
C SER A 159 31.59 8.51 -18.17
N GLU A 160 30.82 7.49 -17.80
CA GLU A 160 30.77 6.20 -18.51
C GLU A 160 29.74 6.18 -19.63
N ILE A 161 28.62 6.90 -19.49
CA ILE A 161 27.53 6.93 -20.47
C ILE A 161 27.51 8.27 -21.20
N THR A 162 28.24 8.34 -22.31
CA THR A 162 28.27 9.51 -23.19
C THR A 162 26.90 9.73 -23.86
N GLY A 163 26.32 10.93 -23.70
CA GLY A 163 25.06 11.32 -24.35
C GLY A 163 23.85 11.51 -23.43
N ILE A 164 23.99 11.24 -22.12
CA ILE A 164 22.98 11.65 -21.13
C ILE A 164 22.99 13.19 -21.04
N VAL A 165 21.86 13.82 -21.38
CA VAL A 165 21.70 15.27 -21.27
C VAL A 165 21.43 15.62 -19.80
N ASN A 166 22.15 16.62 -19.28
CA ASN A 166 22.04 17.09 -17.89
C ASN A 166 20.71 17.79 -17.60
#